data_AF-A0A419RSH2-F1
#
_entry.id   AF-A0A419RSH2-F1
#
_cell.length_a   1.000
_cell.length_b   1.000
_cell.length_c   1.000
_cell.angle_alpha   90.00
_cell.angle_beta   90.00
_cell.angle_gamma   90.00
#
_symmetry.space_group_name_H-M   'P 1'
#
loop_
_entity.id
_entity.type
_entity.pdbx_description
1 polymer ?
#
loop_
_entity_poly.entity_id
_entity_poly.type
_entity_poly.pdbx_seq_one_letter_code
_entity_poly.pdbx_strand_id
1 'polypeptide(L)'
;MLGLNLFFNLLAIGFAMLPFLVKSFGGMPMGWLNPLALASAITIVKTVIQRPIHIVEPLVIWLREPVPLEHELLTYWSLDAIQSLEFKIAAMGAISLLAYHLGFFLFQTRRKSKRTLVREAPHLYFVIIFGLLTLAFVILIALSGGLATHFSNLALGRFGVRENTGVLLVSIGFMPYLLVIWYLLRPEIFRTPIFWAMLIFALALQFAADGSRSSVLIPMVVLTAGWIYRNRRIPALAGAIGIFVAILTLAILGQIRTDARQIEGDLETTSVLSMDVTEILQRNDEEVAERNWRQAGVAIAALVPRENAHLFGQTYVAAVLFWVPRSVWNEKPRGVGATANALLFLKKDTVEGFEGAAYPVGGPTEAFWNFGWFGIVAIYALFGVFHKFVALRVTERPQDVEAVVLLLLSVVSMADVATDQIVPFLQLFVLLKLAFFGLKMIASVPLEDGENHVTTLAGQQGRM
;
A
#
# COMPACT_ATOMS: atom_id res chain seq x y z
N MET A 1 23.30 -14.02 22.27
CA MET A 1 22.10 -13.44 21.64
C MET A 1 22.44 -12.57 20.43
N LEU A 2 23.37 -11.62 20.52
CA LEU A 2 23.75 -10.73 19.41
C LEU A 2 24.06 -11.47 18.09
N GLY A 3 24.91 -12.50 18.11
CA GLY A 3 25.25 -13.27 16.91
C GLY A 3 24.05 -13.98 16.27
N LEU A 4 23.08 -14.44 17.06
CA LEU A 4 21.85 -15.05 16.56
C LEU A 4 20.91 -14.02 15.93
N ASN A 5 20.76 -12.84 16.56
CA ASN A 5 19.99 -11.73 16.00
C ASN A 5 20.54 -11.32 14.63
N LEU A 6 21.87 -11.16 14.55
CA LEU A 6 22.56 -10.84 13.31
C LEU A 6 22.36 -11.93 12.24
N PHE A 7 22.45 -13.20 12.61
CA PHE A 7 22.15 -14.31 11.70
C PHE A 7 20.73 -14.21 11.11
N PHE A 8 19.70 -13.94 11.92
CA PHE A 8 18.34 -13.80 11.43
C PHE A 8 18.13 -12.57 10.53
N ASN A 9 18.80 -11.46 10.84
CA ASN A 9 18.77 -10.28 9.97
C ASN A 9 19.45 -10.56 8.61
N LEU A 10 20.60 -11.23 8.61
CA LEU A 10 21.25 -11.66 7.38
C LEU A 10 20.39 -12.66 6.59
N LEU A 11 19.68 -13.56 7.28
CA LEU A 11 18.76 -14.49 6.64
C LEU A 11 17.58 -13.74 5.98
N ALA A 12 17.00 -12.75 6.67
CA ALA A 12 15.94 -11.90 6.13
C ALA A 12 16.40 -11.11 4.90
N ILE A 13 17.60 -10.50 4.96
CA ILE A 13 18.22 -9.83 3.82
C ILE A 13 18.46 -10.82 2.68
N GLY A 14 18.99 -12.01 2.99
CA GLY A 14 19.22 -13.08 2.02
C GLY A 14 17.94 -13.45 1.28
N PHE A 15 16.83 -13.67 2.00
CA PHE A 15 15.53 -13.95 1.39
C PHE A 15 14.97 -12.78 0.60
N ALA A 16 15.16 -11.53 1.05
CA ALA A 16 14.74 -10.35 0.29
C ALA A 16 15.57 -10.17 -1.01
N MET A 17 16.84 -10.57 -0.99
CA MET A 17 17.73 -10.47 -2.16
C MET A 17 17.61 -11.65 -3.13
N LEU A 18 17.15 -12.80 -2.63
CA LEU A 18 17.03 -14.06 -3.37
C LEU A 18 16.32 -13.91 -4.73
N PRO A 19 15.22 -13.14 -4.87
CA PRO A 19 14.56 -12.94 -6.16
C PRO A 19 15.40 -12.21 -7.22
N PHE A 20 16.42 -11.43 -6.82
CA PHE A 20 17.31 -10.72 -7.74
C PHE A 20 18.50 -11.56 -8.19
N LEU A 21 18.87 -12.58 -7.42
CA LEU A 21 20.02 -13.44 -7.70
C LEU A 21 19.71 -14.54 -8.72
N VAL A 22 18.43 -14.85 -8.94
CA VAL A 22 18.01 -15.95 -9.83
C VAL A 22 17.30 -15.40 -11.06
N LYS A 23 17.76 -15.82 -12.24
CA LYS A 23 17.21 -15.38 -13.54
C LYS A 23 15.70 -15.65 -13.71
N SER A 24 15.19 -16.73 -13.11
CA SER A 24 13.78 -17.10 -13.12
C SER A 24 13.34 -17.59 -11.74
N PHE A 25 12.61 -16.74 -11.01
CA PHE A 25 12.11 -17.08 -9.69
C PHE A 25 10.75 -17.78 -9.75
N GLY A 26 10.64 -18.97 -9.15
CA GLY A 26 9.37 -19.73 -9.13
C GLY A 26 8.87 -20.19 -10.51
N GLY A 27 9.77 -20.31 -11.49
CA GLY A 27 9.46 -20.72 -12.86
C GLY A 27 8.64 -19.71 -13.66
N MET A 28 8.52 -18.46 -13.20
CA MET A 28 7.69 -17.44 -13.84
C MET A 28 8.52 -16.45 -14.67
N PRO A 29 8.18 -16.20 -15.95
CA PRO A 29 8.93 -15.31 -16.82
C PRO A 29 8.57 -13.82 -16.62
N MET A 30 8.43 -13.37 -15.37
CA MET A 30 8.00 -11.98 -15.05
C MET A 30 9.16 -11.03 -14.72
N GLY A 31 10.38 -11.55 -14.54
CA GLY A 31 11.54 -10.73 -14.15
C GLY A 31 11.27 -9.92 -12.87
N TRP A 32 11.52 -8.62 -12.92
CA TRP A 32 11.35 -7.68 -11.80
C TRP A 32 9.92 -7.52 -11.28
N LEU A 33 8.92 -7.95 -12.05
CA LEU A 33 7.50 -7.88 -11.64
C LEU A 33 7.04 -9.13 -10.91
N ASN A 34 7.93 -10.09 -10.66
CA ASN A 34 7.65 -11.17 -9.74
C ASN A 34 7.29 -10.58 -8.35
N PRO A 35 6.18 -10.99 -7.72
CA PRO A 35 5.78 -10.47 -6.40
C PRO A 35 6.87 -10.51 -5.34
N LEU A 36 7.73 -11.54 -5.36
CA LEU A 36 8.83 -11.66 -4.42
C LEU A 36 9.92 -10.62 -4.68
N ALA A 37 10.25 -10.36 -5.94
CA ALA A 37 11.24 -9.37 -6.33
C ALA A 37 10.71 -7.93 -6.14
N LEU A 38 9.51 -7.65 -6.64
CA LEU A 38 8.93 -6.31 -6.60
C LEU A 38 8.63 -5.85 -5.17
N ALA A 39 8.06 -6.72 -4.32
CA ALA A 39 7.84 -6.39 -2.91
C ALA A 39 9.16 -6.08 -2.19
N SER A 40 10.18 -6.92 -2.41
CA SER A 40 11.51 -6.71 -1.80
C SER A 40 12.16 -5.42 -2.29
N ALA A 41 12.05 -5.11 -3.60
CA ALA A 41 12.57 -3.87 -4.17
C ALA A 41 11.89 -2.64 -3.55
N ILE A 42 10.57 -2.67 -3.41
CA ILE A 42 9.81 -1.57 -2.81
C ILE A 42 10.20 -1.39 -1.35
N THR A 43 10.34 -2.47 -0.59
CA THR A 43 10.78 -2.42 0.81
C THR A 43 12.18 -1.82 0.92
N ILE A 44 13.13 -2.24 0.08
CA ILE A 44 14.48 -1.69 0.06
C ILE A 44 14.44 -0.19 -0.28
N VAL A 45 13.74 0.20 -1.35
CA VAL A 45 13.62 1.60 -1.75
C VAL A 45 12.96 2.44 -0.65
N LYS A 46 11.92 1.92 0.00
CA LYS A 46 11.24 2.59 1.11
C LYS A 46 12.19 2.78 2.29
N THR A 47 12.95 1.75 2.68
CA THR A 47 13.94 1.83 3.76
C THR A 47 15.04 2.84 3.42
N VAL A 48 15.54 2.82 2.18
CA VAL A 48 16.54 3.77 1.68
C VAL A 48 16.04 5.21 1.74
N ILE A 49 14.80 5.46 1.29
CA ILE A 49 14.20 6.80 1.31
C ILE A 49 13.96 7.28 2.74
N GLN A 50 13.49 6.39 3.61
CA GLN A 50 13.17 6.75 4.99
C GLN A 50 14.42 6.93 5.85
N ARG A 51 15.44 6.11 5.62
CA ARG A 51 16.67 6.08 6.42
C ARG A 51 17.87 5.73 5.53
N PRO A 52 18.42 6.69 4.75
CA PRO A 52 19.47 6.41 3.77
C PRO A 52 20.74 5.83 4.41
N ILE A 53 21.04 6.20 5.66
CA ILE A 53 22.19 5.67 6.40
C ILE A 53 22.07 4.18 6.73
N HIS A 54 20.86 3.60 6.70
CA HIS A 54 20.68 2.17 6.95
C HIS A 54 21.21 1.27 5.83
N ILE A 55 21.54 1.83 4.65
CA ILE A 55 22.19 1.05 3.58
C ILE A 55 23.56 0.54 4.02
N VAL A 56 24.31 1.36 4.77
CA VAL A 56 25.63 0.99 5.28
C VAL A 56 25.55 0.28 6.62
N GLU A 57 24.38 0.25 7.26
CA GLU A 57 24.23 -0.36 8.58
C GLU A 57 24.63 -1.84 8.63
N PRO A 58 24.33 -2.72 7.65
CA PRO A 58 24.86 -4.09 7.67
C PRO A 58 26.38 -4.18 7.69
N LEU A 59 27.09 -3.16 7.21
CA LEU A 59 28.56 -3.08 7.24
C LEU A 59 29.07 -2.52 8.57
N VAL A 60 28.33 -1.58 9.16
CA VAL A 60 28.73 -0.83 10.37
C VAL A 60 28.14 -1.45 11.65
N ILE A 61 27.22 -2.41 11.55
CA ILE A 61 26.57 -3.05 12.71
C ILE A 61 27.57 -3.74 13.64
N TRP A 62 28.71 -4.19 13.10
CA TRP A 62 29.81 -4.78 13.86
C TRP A 62 30.63 -3.76 14.66
N LEU A 63 30.51 -2.48 14.32
CA LEU A 63 31.25 -1.37 14.91
C LEU A 63 30.39 -0.49 15.82
N ARG A 64 29.06 -0.66 15.79
CA ARG A 64 28.13 0.12 16.62
C ARG A 64 27.93 -0.55 17.97
N GLU A 65 27.97 0.25 19.02
CA GLU A 65 27.42 -0.16 20.32
C GLU A 65 25.91 -0.39 20.18
N PRO A 66 25.36 -1.41 20.85
CA PRO A 66 23.93 -1.65 20.83
C PRO A 66 23.21 -0.43 21.40
N VAL A 67 22.43 0.25 20.57
CA VAL A 67 21.58 1.36 21.00
C VAL A 67 20.46 0.75 21.86
N PRO A 68 20.28 1.21 23.12
CA PRO A 68 19.20 0.69 23.95
C PRO A 68 17.86 0.95 23.26
N LEU A 69 17.01 -0.08 23.22
CA LEU A 69 15.66 0.04 22.69
C LEU A 69 14.83 0.92 23.63
N GLU A 70 14.73 2.20 23.29
CA GLU A 70 13.85 3.13 23.96
C GLU A 70 12.40 2.85 23.54
N HIS A 71 11.59 2.32 24.46
CA HIS A 71 10.16 2.06 24.24
C HIS A 71 9.36 2.32 25.52
N GLU A 72 8.21 3.00 25.40
CA GLU A 72 7.41 3.50 26.53
C GLU A 72 7.01 2.41 27.54
N LEU A 73 6.66 1.24 27.01
CA LEU A 73 6.22 0.10 27.82
C LEU A 73 7.38 -0.75 28.37
N LEU A 74 8.63 -0.46 28.00
CA LEU A 74 9.80 -1.28 28.32
C LEU A 74 10.85 -0.56 29.18
N THR A 75 10.54 0.62 29.73
CA THR A 75 11.47 1.49 30.49
C THR A 75 12.24 0.77 31.62
N TYR A 76 11.68 -0.29 32.20
CA TYR A 76 12.27 -1.02 33.33
C TYR A 76 12.77 -2.43 32.96
N TRP A 77 12.86 -2.75 31.67
CA TRP A 77 13.34 -4.06 31.23
C TRP A 77 14.86 -4.15 31.32
N SER A 78 15.37 -5.32 31.71
CA SER A 78 16.81 -5.57 31.70
C SER A 78 17.32 -5.66 30.25
N LEU A 79 18.62 -5.36 30.07
CA LEU A 79 19.27 -5.45 28.75
C LEU A 79 19.11 -6.84 28.11
N ASP A 80 19.21 -7.91 28.91
CA ASP A 80 19.02 -9.29 28.44
C ASP A 80 17.59 -9.55 27.93
N ALA A 81 16.59 -8.95 28.59
CA ALA A 81 15.19 -9.06 28.18
C ALA A 81 14.95 -8.30 26.86
N ILE A 82 15.56 -7.12 26.69
CA ILE A 82 15.52 -6.35 25.46
C ILE A 82 16.18 -7.13 24.31
N GLN A 83 17.38 -7.69 24.51
CA GLN A 83 18.04 -8.50 23.48
C GLN A 83 17.23 -9.74 23.08
N SER A 84 16.59 -10.39 24.06
CA SER A 84 15.71 -11.53 23.79
C SER A 84 14.46 -11.14 23.00
N LEU A 85 13.93 -9.94 23.24
CA LEU A 85 12.81 -9.37 22.51
C LEU A 85 13.18 -9.03 21.05
N GLU A 86 14.31 -8.36 20.84
CA GLU A 86 14.84 -8.08 19.50
C GLU A 86 15.03 -9.36 18.69
N PHE A 87 15.63 -10.38 19.32
CA PHE A 87 15.78 -11.70 18.74
C PHE A 87 14.42 -12.30 18.35
N LYS A 88 13.41 -12.21 19.22
CA LYS A 88 12.06 -12.70 18.94
C LYS A 88 11.46 -12.00 17.72
N ILE A 89 11.59 -10.68 17.61
CA ILE A 89 11.07 -9.89 16.48
C ILE A 89 11.80 -10.27 15.17
N ALA A 90 13.13 -10.38 15.19
CA ALA A 90 13.91 -10.80 14.04
C ALA A 90 13.53 -12.22 13.58
N ALA A 91 13.33 -13.14 14.52
CA ALA A 91 12.85 -14.49 14.22
C ALA A 91 11.44 -14.48 13.60
N MET A 92 10.51 -13.65 14.08
CA MET A 92 9.19 -13.50 13.45
C MET A 92 9.30 -13.06 11.98
N GLY A 93 10.13 -12.06 11.69
CA GLY A 93 10.35 -11.56 10.33
C GLY A 93 11.02 -12.59 9.41
N ALA A 94 12.00 -13.33 9.91
CA ALA A 94 12.65 -14.38 9.12
C ALA A 94 11.71 -15.56 8.82
N ILE A 95 10.94 -16.00 9.82
CA ILE A 95 9.96 -17.09 9.66
C ILE A 95 8.83 -16.66 8.71
N SER A 96 8.36 -15.42 8.79
CA SER A 96 7.33 -14.91 7.87
C SER A 96 7.81 -14.88 6.43
N LEU A 97 9.03 -14.40 6.17
CA LEU A 97 9.64 -14.42 4.84
C LEU A 97 9.81 -15.84 4.32
N LEU A 98 10.31 -16.78 5.14
CA LEU A 98 10.43 -18.18 4.75
C LEU A 98 9.06 -18.78 4.40
N ALA A 99 8.05 -18.59 5.25
CA ALA A 99 6.70 -19.10 5.03
C ALA A 99 6.06 -18.51 3.77
N TYR A 100 6.26 -17.20 3.53
CA TYR A 100 5.82 -16.51 2.32
C TYR A 100 6.42 -17.12 1.06
N HIS A 101 7.74 -17.36 1.05
CA HIS A 101 8.41 -18.03 -0.06
C HIS A 101 7.88 -19.46 -0.25
N LEU A 102 7.77 -20.24 0.82
CA LEU A 102 7.24 -21.61 0.76
C LEU A 102 5.83 -21.65 0.19
N GLY A 103 4.91 -20.82 0.67
CA GLY A 103 3.56 -20.72 0.13
C GLY A 103 3.53 -20.37 -1.36
N PHE A 104 4.40 -19.46 -1.78
CA PHE A 104 4.53 -19.05 -3.18
C PHE A 104 5.04 -20.18 -4.09
N PHE A 105 5.98 -21.01 -3.61
CA PHE A 105 6.54 -22.12 -4.39
C PHE A 105 5.68 -23.38 -4.39
N LEU A 106 5.01 -23.69 -3.27
CA LEU A 106 4.18 -24.87 -3.14
C LEU A 106 2.88 -24.79 -3.95
N PHE A 107 2.38 -23.57 -4.22
CA PHE A 107 1.17 -23.40 -5.03
C PHE A 107 1.44 -23.58 -6.53
N GLN A 108 0.86 -24.63 -7.11
CA GLN A 108 0.87 -24.88 -8.55
C GLN A 108 -0.56 -24.96 -9.07
N THR A 109 -0.92 -24.09 -10.02
CA THR A 109 -2.18 -24.25 -10.78
C THR A 109 -1.87 -24.88 -12.13
N ARG A 110 -2.73 -25.80 -12.58
CA ARG A 110 -2.63 -26.43 -13.92
C ARG A 110 -3.70 -25.94 -14.89
N ARG A 111 -4.50 -24.94 -14.51
CA ARG A 111 -5.67 -24.57 -15.29
C ARG A 111 -5.32 -23.61 -16.42
N LYS A 112 -5.22 -24.15 -17.65
CA LYS A 112 -5.20 -23.31 -18.86
C LYS A 112 -6.51 -22.54 -18.95
N SER A 113 -6.44 -21.24 -18.82
CA SER A 113 -7.61 -20.38 -18.93
C SER A 113 -7.84 -19.95 -20.39
N LYS A 114 -9.09 -19.74 -20.78
CA LYS A 114 -9.44 -19.17 -22.09
C LYS A 114 -9.01 -17.71 -22.18
N ARG A 115 -8.48 -17.30 -23.33
CA ARG A 115 -8.15 -15.89 -23.61
C ARG A 115 -9.45 -15.09 -23.75
N THR A 116 -9.62 -14.09 -22.90
CA THR A 116 -10.59 -13.02 -23.11
C THR A 116 -9.86 -11.83 -23.72
N LEU A 117 -10.21 -11.46 -24.95
CA LEU A 117 -9.79 -10.18 -25.51
C LEU A 117 -10.57 -9.07 -24.80
N VAL A 118 -9.85 -8.10 -24.26
CA VAL A 118 -10.44 -6.87 -23.75
C VAL A 118 -10.66 -5.94 -24.95
N ARG A 119 -11.93 -5.58 -25.21
CA ARG A 119 -12.26 -4.54 -26.21
C ARG A 119 -11.65 -3.20 -25.79
N GLU A 120 -11.36 -2.35 -26.78
CA GLU A 120 -10.83 -1.02 -26.51
C GLU A 120 -11.82 -0.20 -25.66
N ALA A 121 -11.37 0.27 -24.51
CA ALA A 121 -12.18 1.12 -23.63
C ALA A 121 -12.29 2.55 -24.21
N PRO A 122 -13.48 3.18 -24.26
CA PRO A 122 -13.63 4.55 -24.77
C PRO A 122 -13.01 5.57 -23.79
N HIS A 123 -12.33 6.60 -24.31
CA HIS A 123 -11.73 7.66 -23.48
C HIS A 123 -12.76 8.36 -22.58
N LEU A 124 -13.97 8.57 -23.11
CA LEU A 124 -15.07 9.22 -22.41
C LEU A 124 -15.42 8.52 -21.08
N TYR A 125 -15.27 7.19 -21.00
CA TYR A 125 -15.51 6.44 -19.77
C TYR A 125 -14.60 6.91 -18.62
N PHE A 126 -13.30 7.04 -18.89
CA PHE A 126 -12.33 7.47 -17.88
C PHE A 126 -12.58 8.92 -17.46
N VAL A 127 -12.90 9.80 -18.40
CA VAL A 127 -13.23 11.20 -18.12
C VAL A 127 -14.49 11.31 -17.25
N ILE A 128 -15.55 10.55 -17.55
CA ILE A 128 -16.78 10.54 -16.76
C ILE A 128 -16.50 10.06 -15.33
N ILE A 129 -15.83 8.92 -15.15
CA ILE A 129 -15.54 8.41 -13.79
C ILE A 129 -14.62 9.38 -13.05
N PHE A 130 -13.62 9.96 -13.71
CA PHE A 130 -12.78 10.98 -13.11
C PHE A 130 -13.58 12.19 -12.62
N GLY A 131 -14.55 12.66 -13.43
CA GLY A 131 -15.48 13.72 -13.03
C GLY A 131 -16.34 13.36 -11.82
N LEU A 132 -16.86 12.12 -11.76
CA LEU A 132 -17.62 11.61 -10.62
C LEU A 132 -16.76 11.54 -9.34
N LEU A 133 -15.51 11.08 -9.44
CA LEU A 133 -14.58 11.05 -8.31
C LEU A 133 -14.17 12.46 -7.86
N THR A 134 -14.08 13.41 -8.78
CA THR A 134 -13.86 14.83 -8.47
C THR A 134 -15.07 15.42 -7.73
N LEU A 135 -16.28 15.09 -8.15
CA LEU A 135 -17.50 15.48 -7.44
C LEU A 135 -17.53 14.88 -6.02
N ALA A 136 -17.10 13.62 -5.83
CA ALA A 136 -16.98 13.02 -4.51
C ALA A 136 -16.02 13.80 -3.59
N PHE A 137 -14.92 14.33 -4.13
CA PHE A 137 -14.04 15.24 -3.39
C PHE A 137 -14.73 16.56 -3.02
N VAL A 138 -15.45 17.19 -3.94
CA VAL A 138 -16.21 18.42 -3.64
C VAL A 138 -17.23 18.18 -2.53
N ILE A 139 -17.94 17.05 -2.57
CA ILE A 139 -18.88 16.65 -1.51
C ILE A 139 -18.16 16.45 -0.18
N LEU A 140 -17.00 15.77 -0.16
CA LEU A 140 -16.19 15.58 1.05
C LEU A 140 -15.83 16.91 1.70
N ILE A 141 -15.36 17.88 0.91
CA ILE A 141 -14.96 19.20 1.40
C ILE A 141 -16.19 19.99 1.89
N ALA A 142 -17.32 19.92 1.19
CA ALA A 142 -18.56 20.54 1.63
C ALA A 142 -19.05 19.96 2.98
N LEU A 143 -19.05 18.63 3.13
CA LEU A 143 -19.42 17.95 4.37
C LEU A 143 -18.46 18.24 5.53
N SER A 144 -17.20 18.53 5.23
CA SER A 144 -16.20 18.90 6.24
C SER A 144 -16.31 20.37 6.68
N GLY A 145 -17.20 21.17 6.08
CA GLY A 145 -17.30 22.60 6.37
C GLY A 145 -16.21 23.43 5.71
N GLY A 146 -15.68 22.98 4.56
CA GLY A 146 -14.62 23.64 3.80
C GLY A 146 -13.24 23.00 3.95
N LEU A 147 -12.30 23.46 3.14
CA LEU A 147 -10.96 22.85 3.03
C LEU A 147 -10.11 23.06 4.29
N ALA A 148 -10.18 24.26 4.90
CA ALA A 148 -9.44 24.57 6.13
C ALA A 148 -9.90 23.68 7.31
N THR A 149 -11.21 23.56 7.51
CA THR A 149 -11.81 22.69 8.53
C THR A 149 -11.44 21.23 8.29
N HIS A 150 -11.43 20.78 7.03
CA HIS A 150 -11.00 19.44 6.66
C HIS A 150 -9.55 19.16 7.08
N PHE A 151 -8.62 20.08 6.80
CA PHE A 151 -7.21 19.93 7.22
C PHE A 151 -7.04 19.96 8.74
N SER A 152 -7.78 20.80 9.45
CA SER A 152 -7.79 20.82 10.92
C SER A 152 -8.25 19.46 11.49
N ASN A 153 -9.32 18.89 10.94
CA ASN A 153 -9.80 17.56 11.33
C ASN A 153 -8.76 16.45 11.03
N LEU A 154 -8.08 16.51 9.89
CA LEU A 154 -6.99 15.58 9.57
C LEU A 154 -5.79 15.72 10.53
N ALA A 155 -5.54 16.92 11.06
CA ALA A 155 -4.48 17.18 12.02
C ALA A 155 -4.75 16.56 13.39
N LEU A 156 -6.03 16.54 13.81
CA LEU A 156 -6.51 15.91 15.04
C LEU A 156 -6.55 14.38 14.97
N GLY A 157 -6.71 13.81 13.77
CA GLY A 157 -6.58 12.37 13.56
C GLY A 157 -7.44 11.86 12.41
N ARG A 158 -6.93 10.84 11.70
CA ARG A 158 -7.60 10.27 10.51
C ARG A 158 -8.79 9.37 10.82
N PHE A 159 -8.91 8.87 12.05
CA PHE A 159 -9.98 7.92 12.41
C PHE A 159 -11.35 8.58 12.44
N GLY A 160 -11.48 9.73 13.10
CA GLY A 160 -12.76 10.46 13.15
C GLY A 160 -13.24 10.88 11.76
N VAL A 161 -12.34 11.37 10.90
CA VAL A 161 -12.70 11.74 9.52
C VAL A 161 -13.22 10.52 8.73
N ARG A 162 -12.57 9.36 8.89
CA ARG A 162 -12.93 8.13 8.15
C ARG A 162 -14.26 7.52 8.56
N GLU A 163 -14.74 7.75 9.77
CA GLU A 163 -15.96 7.12 10.27
C GLU A 163 -17.20 7.49 9.44
N ASN A 164 -17.32 8.77 9.07
CA ASN A 164 -18.47 9.26 8.32
C ASN A 164 -18.19 9.46 6.82
N THR A 165 -16.92 9.64 6.44
CA THR A 165 -16.56 9.97 5.05
C THR A 165 -15.71 8.91 4.35
N GLY A 166 -15.55 7.73 4.96
CA GLY A 166 -14.67 6.66 4.48
C GLY A 166 -14.92 6.26 3.02
N VAL A 167 -16.19 6.17 2.59
CA VAL A 167 -16.53 5.81 1.20
C VAL A 167 -16.03 6.88 0.21
N LEU A 168 -16.15 8.16 0.56
CA LEU A 168 -15.66 9.27 -0.27
C LEU A 168 -14.13 9.23 -0.35
N LEU A 169 -13.45 9.06 0.79
CA LEU A 169 -11.98 8.95 0.85
C LEU A 169 -11.45 7.81 -0.01
N VAL A 170 -12.08 6.64 0.07
CA VAL A 170 -11.70 5.45 -0.72
C VAL A 170 -11.92 5.70 -2.22
N SER A 171 -13.04 6.34 -2.57
CA SER A 171 -13.36 6.67 -3.97
C SER A 171 -12.36 7.67 -4.56
N ILE A 172 -12.03 8.73 -3.82
CA ILE A 172 -11.03 9.73 -4.22
C ILE A 172 -9.65 9.07 -4.35
N GLY A 173 -9.28 8.23 -3.39
CA GLY A 173 -8.03 7.46 -3.42
C GLY A 173 -7.90 6.52 -4.61
N PHE A 174 -9.00 6.12 -5.25
CA PHE A 174 -8.99 5.30 -6.46
C PHE A 174 -8.64 6.10 -7.74
N MET A 175 -8.74 7.43 -7.71
CA MET A 175 -8.63 8.28 -8.89
C MET A 175 -7.30 8.13 -9.64
N PRO A 176 -6.11 8.10 -9.00
CA PRO A 176 -4.87 7.85 -9.75
C PRO A 176 -4.78 6.44 -10.33
N TYR A 177 -5.35 5.44 -9.68
CA TYR A 177 -5.37 4.06 -10.20
C TYR A 177 -6.29 3.92 -11.42
N LEU A 178 -7.37 4.70 -11.50
CA LEU A 178 -8.17 4.81 -12.72
C LEU A 178 -7.32 5.28 -13.91
N LEU A 179 -6.41 6.24 -13.69
CA LEU A 179 -5.49 6.71 -14.73
C LEU A 179 -4.42 5.65 -15.08
N VAL A 180 -3.96 4.86 -14.11
CA VAL A 180 -3.10 3.69 -14.40
C VAL A 180 -3.83 2.70 -15.29
N ILE A 181 -5.10 2.40 -15.01
CA ILE A 181 -5.93 1.51 -15.83
C ILE A 181 -6.06 2.09 -17.25
N TRP A 182 -6.33 3.40 -17.37
CA TRP A 182 -6.41 4.08 -18.66
C TRP A 182 -5.11 3.94 -19.46
N TYR A 183 -3.96 4.21 -18.82
CA TYR A 183 -2.65 4.04 -19.44
C TYR A 183 -2.38 2.61 -19.90
N LEU A 184 -2.68 1.63 -19.04
CA LEU A 184 -2.44 0.22 -19.36
C LEU A 184 -3.38 -0.33 -20.43
N LEU A 185 -4.54 0.27 -20.64
CA LEU A 185 -5.40 -0.03 -21.79
C LEU A 185 -4.93 0.72 -23.05
N ARG A 186 -4.53 1.99 -22.92
CA ARG A 186 -4.20 2.92 -24.02
C ARG A 186 -2.91 3.73 -23.74
N PRO A 187 -1.71 3.25 -24.05
CA PRO A 187 -0.44 3.90 -23.68
C PRO A 187 -0.18 5.20 -24.39
N GLU A 188 -0.77 5.38 -25.56
CA GLU A 188 -0.71 6.62 -26.33
C GLU A 188 -1.14 7.81 -25.46
N ILE A 189 -2.02 7.59 -24.47
CA ILE A 189 -2.47 8.63 -23.54
C ILE A 189 -1.33 9.19 -22.69
N PHE A 190 -0.28 8.40 -22.41
CA PHE A 190 0.87 8.84 -21.61
C PHE A 190 1.67 9.97 -22.27
N ARG A 191 1.54 10.13 -23.59
CA ARG A 191 2.17 11.22 -24.35
C ARG A 191 1.32 12.49 -24.38
N THR A 192 0.07 12.41 -23.93
CA THR A 192 -0.84 13.55 -23.94
C THR A 192 -0.63 14.42 -22.69
N PRO A 193 -0.56 15.75 -22.82
CA PRO A 193 -0.43 16.64 -21.66
C PRO A 193 -1.65 16.57 -20.73
N ILE A 194 -2.82 16.25 -21.28
CA ILE A 194 -4.07 16.10 -20.53
C ILE A 194 -3.96 14.98 -19.48
N PHE A 195 -3.35 13.84 -19.84
CA PHE A 195 -3.13 12.73 -18.89
C PHE A 195 -2.32 13.18 -17.68
N TRP A 196 -1.23 13.93 -17.90
CA TRP A 196 -0.37 14.42 -16.84
C TRP A 196 -1.05 15.48 -15.98
N ALA A 197 -1.81 16.39 -16.58
CA ALA A 197 -2.63 17.35 -15.84
C ALA A 197 -3.65 16.64 -14.94
N MET A 198 -4.36 15.64 -15.47
CA MET A 198 -5.31 14.83 -14.69
C MET A 198 -4.61 14.03 -13.58
N LEU A 199 -3.42 13.47 -13.84
CA LEU A 199 -2.66 12.72 -12.84
C LEU A 199 -2.20 13.63 -11.69
N ILE A 200 -1.60 14.78 -12.00
CA ILE A 200 -1.16 15.74 -10.99
C ILE A 200 -2.36 16.22 -10.17
N PHE A 201 -3.48 16.53 -10.83
CA PHE A 201 -4.71 16.93 -10.15
C PHE A 201 -5.24 15.81 -9.25
N ALA A 202 -5.28 14.56 -9.73
CA ALA A 202 -5.73 13.41 -8.94
C ALA A 202 -4.87 13.17 -7.70
N LEU A 203 -3.55 13.28 -7.83
CA LEU A 203 -2.62 13.14 -6.70
C LEU A 203 -2.80 14.28 -5.69
N ALA A 204 -3.01 15.51 -6.16
CA ALA A 204 -3.30 16.65 -5.30
C ALA A 204 -4.63 16.47 -4.54
N LEU A 205 -5.69 16.03 -5.21
CA LEU A 205 -6.98 15.75 -4.57
C LEU A 205 -6.89 14.60 -3.57
N GLN A 206 -6.17 13.53 -3.91
CA GLN A 206 -5.95 12.41 -3.00
C GLN A 206 -5.21 12.84 -1.73
N PHE A 207 -4.14 13.63 -1.89
CA PHE A 207 -3.41 14.17 -0.74
C PHE A 207 -4.29 15.11 0.09
N ALA A 208 -5.04 16.01 -0.55
CA ALA A 208 -5.94 16.92 0.15
C ALA A 208 -7.02 16.16 0.93
N ALA A 209 -7.46 15.00 0.44
CA ALA A 209 -8.48 14.18 1.09
C ALA A 209 -7.97 13.37 2.29
N ASP A 210 -6.74 12.81 2.25
CA ASP A 210 -6.26 11.92 3.32
C ASP A 210 -5.04 12.42 4.11
N GLY A 211 -4.42 13.51 3.64
CA GLY A 211 -3.21 14.10 4.22
C GLY A 211 -2.04 13.12 4.27
N SER A 212 -2.03 12.06 3.46
CA SER A 212 -1.06 10.98 3.53
C SER A 212 -0.05 11.06 2.40
N ARG A 213 1.23 11.21 2.75
CA ARG A 213 2.27 11.29 1.72
C ARG A 213 2.42 9.97 0.94
N SER A 214 2.20 8.83 1.61
CA SER A 214 2.21 7.51 0.97
C SER A 214 1.09 7.33 -0.06
N SER A 215 -0.03 8.05 0.07
CA SER A 215 -1.16 7.92 -0.85
C SER A 215 -0.85 8.50 -2.22
N VAL A 216 0.05 9.50 -2.29
CA VAL A 216 0.60 10.05 -3.54
C VAL A 216 1.66 9.14 -4.15
N LEU A 217 2.55 8.56 -3.32
CA LEU A 217 3.68 7.78 -3.79
C LEU A 217 3.28 6.41 -4.36
N ILE A 218 2.33 5.72 -3.73
CA ILE A 218 1.94 4.37 -4.12
C ILE A 218 1.40 4.32 -5.56
N PRO A 219 0.44 5.19 -5.99
CA PRO A 219 -0.01 5.22 -7.37
C PRO A 219 1.09 5.51 -8.38
N MET A 220 2.06 6.35 -8.02
CA MET A 220 3.23 6.63 -8.86
C MET A 220 4.10 5.38 -9.03
N VAL A 221 4.36 4.64 -7.96
CA VAL A 221 5.06 3.34 -8.02
C VAL A 221 4.29 2.35 -8.89
N VAL A 222 2.96 2.28 -8.75
CA VAL A 222 2.10 1.40 -9.56
C VAL A 222 2.11 1.82 -11.04
N LEU A 223 2.07 3.13 -11.35
CA LEU A 223 2.18 3.65 -12.72
C LEU A 223 3.54 3.31 -13.33
N THR A 224 4.64 3.53 -12.60
CA THR A 224 5.99 3.17 -13.04
C THR A 224 6.12 1.67 -13.26
N ALA A 225 5.59 0.83 -12.36
CA ALA A 225 5.60 -0.62 -12.53
C ALA A 225 4.77 -1.06 -13.76
N GLY A 226 3.62 -0.42 -14.00
CA GLY A 226 2.83 -0.60 -15.20
C GLY A 226 3.57 -0.18 -16.48
N TRP A 227 4.33 0.92 -16.42
CA TRP A 227 5.19 1.35 -17.52
C TRP A 227 6.31 0.35 -17.80
N ILE A 228 6.98 -0.16 -16.76
CA ILE A 228 8.01 -1.19 -16.87
C ILE A 228 7.42 -2.47 -17.48
N TYR A 229 6.23 -2.89 -17.03
CA TYR A 229 5.53 -4.04 -17.57
C TYR A 229 5.32 -3.92 -19.08
N ARG A 230 4.84 -2.76 -19.53
CA ARG A 230 4.49 -2.56 -20.93
C ARG A 230 5.71 -2.35 -21.83
N ASN A 231 6.70 -1.58 -21.37
CA ASN A 231 7.88 -1.23 -22.18
C ASN A 231 9.05 -2.21 -22.03
N ARG A 232 8.99 -3.12 -21.04
CA ARG A 232 10.05 -4.09 -20.71
C ARG A 232 11.43 -3.45 -20.47
N ARG A 233 11.43 -2.18 -20.03
CA ARG A 233 12.62 -1.39 -19.73
C ARG A 233 12.45 -0.74 -18.36
N ILE A 234 13.55 -0.47 -17.67
CA ILE A 234 13.55 0.30 -16.43
C ILE A 234 13.88 1.76 -16.80
N PRO A 235 13.03 2.73 -16.49
CA PRO A 235 13.30 4.12 -16.85
C PRO A 235 14.21 4.73 -15.77
N ALA A 236 15.50 4.39 -15.77
CA ALA A 236 16.42 4.77 -14.68
C ALA A 236 16.38 6.27 -14.35
N LEU A 237 16.40 7.13 -15.37
CA LEU A 237 16.33 8.58 -15.19
C LEU A 237 14.97 9.04 -14.64
N ALA A 238 13.86 8.55 -15.18
CA ALA A 238 12.52 8.92 -14.68
C ALA A 238 12.28 8.38 -13.26
N GLY A 239 12.87 7.23 -12.91
CA GLY A 239 12.88 6.68 -11.57
C GLY A 239 13.66 7.56 -10.60
N ALA A 240 14.87 8.00 -10.96
CA ALA A 240 15.66 8.91 -10.15
C ALA A 240 14.95 10.26 -9.94
N ILE A 241 14.38 10.85 -11.00
CA ILE A 241 13.58 12.07 -10.92
C ILE A 241 12.34 11.84 -10.04
N GLY A 242 11.66 10.70 -10.19
CA GLY A 242 10.50 10.33 -9.39
C GLY A 242 10.83 10.22 -7.90
N ILE A 243 11.97 9.62 -7.54
CA ILE A 243 12.46 9.55 -6.15
C ILE A 243 12.77 10.95 -5.62
N PHE A 244 13.43 11.80 -6.41
CA PHE A 244 13.73 13.17 -6.02
C PHE A 244 12.45 13.98 -5.77
N VAL A 245 11.49 13.92 -6.69
CA VAL A 245 10.18 14.57 -6.54
C VAL A 245 9.43 14.02 -5.34
N ALA A 246 9.47 12.71 -5.11
CA ALA A 246 8.89 12.08 -3.93
C ALA A 246 9.46 12.66 -2.63
N ILE A 247 10.79 12.78 -2.52
CA ILE A 247 11.45 13.38 -1.34
C ILE A 247 11.03 14.84 -1.16
N LEU A 248 11.03 15.63 -2.24
CA LEU A 248 10.63 17.04 -2.19
C LEU A 248 9.16 17.20 -1.76
N THR A 249 8.27 16.41 -2.35
CA THR A 249 6.85 16.37 -1.97
C THR A 249 6.68 15.90 -0.52
N LEU A 250 7.45 14.90 -0.08
CA LEU A 250 7.43 14.45 1.32
C LEU A 250 7.80 15.57 2.30
N ALA A 251 8.80 16.38 1.96
CA ALA A 251 9.26 17.50 2.76
C ALA A 251 8.21 18.63 2.80
N ILE A 252 7.77 19.12 1.65
CA ILE A 252 6.80 20.22 1.54
C ILE A 252 5.47 19.86 2.22
N LEU A 253 4.95 18.66 1.95
CA LEU A 253 3.69 18.21 2.53
C LEU A 253 3.81 17.89 4.02
N GLY A 254 5.01 17.55 4.49
CA GLY A 254 5.28 17.44 5.92
C GLY A 254 5.15 18.77 6.63
N GLN A 255 5.73 19.81 6.05
CA GLN A 255 5.73 21.16 6.59
C GLN A 255 4.34 21.78 6.63
N ILE A 256 3.57 21.66 5.53
CA ILE A 256 2.17 22.13 5.50
C ILE A 256 1.35 21.51 6.65
N ARG A 257 1.63 20.25 7.00
CA ARG A 257 0.92 19.56 8.07
C ARG A 257 1.35 20.03 9.47
N THR A 258 2.63 20.31 9.68
CA THR A 258 3.10 20.86 10.97
C THR A 258 2.56 22.26 11.18
N ASP A 259 2.56 23.08 10.13
CA ASP A 259 2.08 24.46 10.20
C ASP A 259 0.56 24.51 10.37
N ALA A 260 -0.16 23.55 9.77
CA ALA A 260 -1.60 23.42 9.97
C ALA A 260 -2.00 23.18 11.45
N ARG A 261 -1.09 22.67 12.28
CA ARG A 261 -1.32 22.53 13.73
C ARG A 261 -1.09 23.83 14.51
N GLN A 262 -0.40 24.79 13.92
CA GLN A 262 -0.02 26.07 14.54
C GLN A 262 -0.91 27.24 14.11
N ILE A 263 -1.98 27.00 13.31
CA ILE A 263 -2.89 28.00 12.69
C ILE A 263 -3.58 28.97 13.67
N GLU A 264 -3.40 28.85 14.99
CA GLU A 264 -3.77 29.96 15.90
C GLU A 264 -2.86 31.20 15.76
N GLY A 265 -1.73 31.13 15.04
CA GLY A 265 -0.89 32.27 14.68
C GLY A 265 -0.83 32.52 13.16
N ASP A 266 -0.66 33.79 12.76
CA ASP A 266 -0.51 34.20 11.35
C ASP A 266 0.49 33.30 10.60
N LEU A 267 0.07 32.78 9.46
CA LEU A 267 0.91 31.95 8.59
C LEU A 267 2.01 32.82 7.98
N GLU A 268 3.18 32.91 8.63
CA GLU A 268 4.38 33.48 8.03
C GLU A 268 4.88 32.56 6.91
N THR A 269 4.36 32.78 5.70
CA THR A 269 4.72 32.10 4.44
C THR A 269 6.23 32.06 4.16
N THR A 270 7.01 32.91 4.83
CA THR A 270 8.48 33.01 4.74
C THR A 270 9.22 31.81 5.33
N SER A 271 8.62 31.04 6.25
CA SER A 271 9.30 29.93 6.93
C SER A 271 9.54 28.70 6.04
N VAL A 272 8.70 28.48 5.02
CA VAL A 272 8.77 27.28 4.17
C VAL A 272 9.95 27.32 3.19
N LEU A 273 10.38 28.51 2.77
CA LEU A 273 11.45 28.68 1.77
C LEU A 273 12.85 28.78 2.39
N SER A 274 12.96 28.96 3.71
CA SER A 274 14.24 29.16 4.40
C SER A 274 14.76 27.92 5.14
N MET A 275 14.03 26.79 5.15
CA MET A 275 14.47 25.60 5.87
C MET A 275 15.72 24.98 5.27
N ASP A 276 16.70 24.75 6.13
CA ASP A 276 17.89 23.97 5.82
C ASP A 276 17.51 22.48 5.67
N VAL A 277 18.10 21.81 4.68
CA VAL A 277 17.93 20.37 4.43
C VAL A 277 18.31 19.56 5.68
N THR A 278 19.30 20.04 6.44
CA THR A 278 19.74 19.42 7.70
C THR A 278 18.61 19.37 8.74
N GLU A 279 17.83 20.44 8.89
CA GLU A 279 16.72 20.51 9.85
C GLU A 279 15.59 19.56 9.48
N ILE A 280 15.29 19.44 8.18
CA ILE A 280 14.30 18.49 7.66
C ILE A 280 14.71 17.05 7.98
N LEU A 281 16.00 16.71 7.82
CA LEU A 281 16.52 15.40 8.15
C LEU A 281 16.43 15.12 9.65
N GLN A 282 16.82 16.08 10.50
CA GLN A 282 16.75 15.94 11.95
C GLN A 282 15.30 15.77 12.44
N ARG A 283 14.36 16.55 11.94
CA ARG A 283 12.92 16.39 12.29
C ARG A 283 12.35 15.06 11.84
N ASN A 284 12.81 14.55 10.70
CA ASN A 284 12.41 13.22 10.24
C ASN A 284 12.98 12.14 11.17
N ASP A 285 14.22 12.28 11.64
CA ASP A 285 14.81 11.36 12.61
C ASP A 285 14.07 11.39 13.96
N GLU A 286 13.67 12.57 14.44
CA GLU A 286 12.83 12.74 15.63
C GLU A 286 11.43 12.11 15.46
N GLU A 287 10.77 12.35 14.32
CA GLU A 287 9.47 11.74 14.00
C GLU A 287 9.59 10.21 13.91
N VAL A 288 10.69 9.71 13.34
CA VAL A 288 10.97 8.28 13.26
C VAL A 288 11.27 7.69 14.64
N ALA A 289 12.02 8.40 15.49
CA ALA A 289 12.30 8.00 16.87
C ALA A 289 11.01 7.94 17.69
N GLU A 290 10.14 8.96 17.63
CA GLU A 290 8.84 8.97 18.31
C GLU A 290 7.95 7.79 17.85
N ARG A 291 7.99 7.45 16.56
CA ARG A 291 7.28 6.29 16.02
C ARG A 291 7.87 4.96 16.51
N ASN A 292 9.19 4.86 16.64
CA ASN A 292 9.84 3.67 17.18
C ASN A 292 9.51 3.50 18.67
N TRP A 293 9.48 4.60 19.43
CA TRP A 293 9.12 4.64 20.85
C TRP A 293 7.72 4.06 21.12
N ARG A 294 6.79 4.22 20.17
CA ARG A 294 5.41 3.70 20.22
C ARG A 294 5.16 2.55 19.24
N GLN A 295 6.20 1.80 18.86
CA GLN A 295 6.06 0.73 17.90
C GLN A 295 5.29 -0.45 18.50
N ALA A 296 3.99 -0.53 18.21
CA ALA A 296 3.11 -1.55 18.76
C ALA A 296 3.57 -3.01 18.48
N GLY A 297 4.31 -3.25 17.39
CA GLY A 297 4.93 -4.56 17.14
C GLY A 297 5.90 -5.02 18.24
N VAL A 298 6.66 -4.08 18.82
CA VAL A 298 7.58 -4.34 19.95
C VAL A 298 6.77 -4.69 21.20
N ALA A 299 5.75 -3.89 21.52
CA ALA A 299 4.84 -4.13 22.64
C ALA A 299 4.16 -5.50 22.54
N ILE A 300 3.65 -5.87 21.36
CA ILE A 300 3.03 -7.18 21.11
C ILE A 300 4.03 -8.31 21.37
N ALA A 301 5.24 -8.20 20.80
CA ALA A 301 6.25 -9.23 20.97
C ALA A 301 6.71 -9.37 22.43
N ALA A 302 6.69 -8.30 23.21
CA ALA A 302 7.05 -8.30 24.62
C ALA A 302 5.94 -8.89 25.52
N LEU A 303 4.70 -8.42 25.33
CA LEU A 303 3.61 -8.62 26.27
C LEU A 303 2.73 -9.84 25.93
N VAL A 304 2.79 -10.38 24.71
CA VAL A 304 1.97 -11.53 24.29
C VAL A 304 2.80 -12.83 24.27
N PRO A 305 2.33 -13.93 24.89
CA PRO A 305 1.05 -14.10 25.59
C PRO A 305 1.11 -13.86 27.12
N ARG A 306 2.15 -13.20 27.63
CA ARG A 306 2.43 -13.14 29.08
C ARG A 306 1.42 -12.29 29.85
N GLU A 307 1.13 -11.10 29.35
CA GLU A 307 0.23 -10.13 29.97
C GLU A 307 -1.08 -9.99 29.18
N ASN A 308 -1.02 -10.24 27.87
CA ASN A 308 -2.18 -10.13 26.98
C ASN A 308 -2.40 -11.45 26.24
N ALA A 309 -3.66 -11.90 26.21
CA ALA A 309 -4.04 -13.11 25.48
C ALA A 309 -3.90 -12.92 23.96
N HIS A 310 -3.85 -14.04 23.25
CA HIS A 310 -3.96 -14.04 21.79
C HIS A 310 -5.34 -13.53 21.34
N LEU A 311 -5.39 -12.89 20.17
CA LEU A 311 -6.64 -12.32 19.62
C LEU A 311 -7.48 -13.33 18.83
N PHE A 312 -6.96 -14.53 18.58
CA PHE A 312 -7.65 -15.63 17.88
C PHE A 312 -8.31 -15.24 16.55
N GLY A 313 -7.69 -14.31 15.81
CA GLY A 313 -8.14 -13.91 14.47
C GLY A 313 -9.03 -12.67 14.44
N GLN A 314 -9.38 -12.07 15.57
CA GLN A 314 -10.29 -10.92 15.63
C GLN A 314 -9.90 -9.77 14.68
N THR A 315 -8.62 -9.45 14.54
CA THR A 315 -8.19 -8.34 13.67
C THR A 315 -8.30 -8.70 12.19
N TYR A 316 -8.03 -9.95 11.82
CA TYR A 316 -8.24 -10.44 10.45
C TYR A 316 -9.73 -10.53 10.10
N VAL A 317 -10.58 -10.91 11.05
CA VAL A 317 -12.03 -10.85 10.90
C VAL A 317 -12.49 -9.41 10.69
N ALA A 318 -11.93 -8.44 11.42
CA ALA A 318 -12.15 -7.01 11.18
C ALA A 318 -11.79 -6.62 9.74
N ALA A 319 -10.68 -7.15 9.22
CA ALA A 319 -10.23 -6.87 7.86
C ALA A 319 -11.17 -7.41 6.78
N VAL A 320 -11.91 -8.48 7.03
CA VAL A 320 -12.90 -9.03 6.09
C VAL A 320 -14.25 -8.30 6.23
N LEU A 321 -14.62 -7.91 7.45
CA LEU A 321 -15.92 -7.32 7.79
C LEU A 321 -15.90 -5.79 7.76
N PHE A 322 -14.85 -5.16 7.23
CA PHE A 322 -14.73 -3.71 7.22
C PHE A 322 -15.87 -3.00 6.46
N TRP A 323 -16.50 -3.69 5.50
CA TRP A 323 -17.64 -3.19 4.72
C TRP A 323 -18.90 -2.99 5.56
N VAL A 324 -19.03 -3.70 6.68
CA VAL A 324 -20.19 -3.60 7.55
C VAL A 324 -20.10 -2.26 8.29
N PRO A 325 -21.03 -1.32 8.09
CA PRO A 325 -21.01 -0.04 8.78
C PRO A 325 -21.10 -0.23 10.30
N ARG A 326 -20.47 0.66 11.09
CA ARG A 326 -20.60 0.58 12.56
C ARG A 326 -22.04 0.76 13.01
N SER A 327 -22.83 1.60 12.34
CA SER A 327 -24.26 1.76 12.62
C SER A 327 -25.08 0.47 12.54
N VAL A 328 -24.62 -0.53 11.78
CA VAL A 328 -25.26 -1.86 11.69
C VAL A 328 -24.67 -2.82 12.71
N TRP A 329 -23.37 -2.72 13.00
CA TRP A 329 -22.67 -3.53 13.99
C TRP A 329 -21.66 -2.68 14.78
N ASN A 330 -22.13 -2.11 15.89
CA ASN A 330 -21.35 -1.19 16.72
C ASN A 330 -20.09 -1.87 17.28
N GLU A 331 -20.27 -3.10 17.79
CA GLU A 331 -19.24 -3.95 18.41
C GLU A 331 -18.30 -4.64 17.41
N LYS A 332 -18.35 -4.30 16.11
CA LYS A 332 -17.50 -4.96 15.12
C LYS A 332 -16.01 -4.84 15.51
N PRO A 333 -15.22 -5.93 15.38
CA PRO A 333 -13.80 -5.92 15.71
C PRO A 333 -13.05 -4.77 15.04
N ARG A 334 -12.04 -4.23 15.73
CA ARG A 334 -11.18 -3.17 15.19
C ARG A 334 -9.92 -3.77 14.56
N GLY A 335 -9.33 -3.02 13.64
CA GLY A 335 -8.02 -3.36 13.08
C GLY A 335 -6.93 -3.32 14.15
N VAL A 336 -5.86 -4.06 13.93
CA VAL A 336 -4.81 -4.32 14.92
C VAL A 336 -4.21 -3.07 15.56
N GLY A 337 -4.10 -1.96 14.84
CA GLY A 337 -3.47 -0.77 15.39
C GLY A 337 -4.32 -0.03 16.43
N ALA A 338 -5.65 -0.02 16.25
CA ALA A 338 -6.56 0.52 17.25
C ALA A 338 -6.63 -0.42 18.47
N THR A 339 -6.62 -1.73 18.23
CA THR A 339 -6.56 -2.77 19.27
C THR A 339 -5.27 -2.68 20.08
N ALA A 340 -4.12 -2.46 19.43
CA ALA A 340 -2.84 -2.26 20.08
C ALA A 340 -2.85 -1.07 21.02
N ASN A 341 -3.32 0.09 20.54
CA ASN A 341 -3.38 1.28 21.38
C ASN A 341 -4.32 1.09 22.59
N ALA A 342 -5.52 0.57 22.35
CA ALA A 342 -6.51 0.35 23.41
C ALA A 342 -6.01 -0.61 24.50
N LEU A 343 -5.55 -1.80 24.11
CA LEU A 343 -5.22 -2.87 25.07
C LEU A 343 -3.83 -2.73 25.67
N LEU A 344 -2.81 -2.38 24.87
CA LEU A 344 -1.42 -2.40 25.32
C LEU A 344 -0.97 -1.06 25.91
N PHE A 345 -1.32 0.05 25.27
CA PHE A 345 -0.82 1.37 25.65
C PHE A 345 -1.74 2.07 26.65
N LEU A 346 -3.06 2.01 26.43
CA LEU A 346 -4.06 2.59 27.32
C LEU A 346 -4.56 1.63 28.40
N LYS A 347 -4.12 0.36 28.35
CA LYS A 347 -4.49 -0.69 29.32
C LYS A 347 -6.01 -0.81 29.53
N LYS A 348 -6.80 -0.63 28.46
CA LYS A 348 -8.24 -0.86 28.52
C LYS A 348 -8.53 -2.37 28.51
N ASP A 349 -9.57 -2.77 29.22
CA ASP A 349 -10.02 -4.17 29.22
C ASP A 349 -10.67 -4.58 27.89
N THR A 350 -11.17 -3.61 27.12
CA THR A 350 -11.87 -3.83 25.84
C THR A 350 -11.55 -2.75 24.81
N VAL A 351 -11.71 -3.10 23.53
CA VAL A 351 -11.59 -2.20 22.36
C VAL A 351 -12.95 -1.59 21.97
N GLU A 352 -14.02 -2.00 22.65
CA GLU A 352 -15.36 -1.48 22.40
C GLU A 352 -15.42 0.05 22.63
N GLY A 353 -16.06 0.77 21.71
CA GLY A 353 -16.14 2.23 21.76
C GLY A 353 -14.80 2.98 21.62
N PHE A 354 -13.69 2.31 21.29
CA PHE A 354 -12.39 2.98 21.25
C PHE A 354 -12.21 3.90 20.04
N GLU A 355 -12.21 5.22 20.24
CA GLU A 355 -12.08 6.23 19.17
C GLU A 355 -10.66 6.83 19.04
N GLY A 356 -9.69 6.33 19.80
CA GLY A 356 -8.34 6.88 19.80
C GLY A 356 -7.53 6.58 18.53
N ALA A 357 -6.30 7.13 18.49
CA ALA A 357 -5.35 6.87 17.42
C ALA A 357 -5.01 5.37 17.31
N ALA A 358 -4.57 4.91 16.15
CA ALA A 358 -4.01 3.59 15.98
C ALA A 358 -2.49 3.66 15.96
N TYR A 359 -1.84 2.66 16.55
CA TYR A 359 -0.40 2.48 16.44
C TYR A 359 -0.09 1.41 15.39
N PRO A 360 0.85 1.66 14.47
CA PRO A 360 1.12 0.74 13.37
C PRO A 360 1.67 -0.58 13.90
N VAL A 361 1.14 -1.69 13.38
CA VAL A 361 1.57 -3.06 13.71
C VAL A 361 1.92 -3.75 12.41
N GLY A 362 3.10 -4.38 12.37
CA GLY A 362 3.53 -5.16 11.20
C GLY A 362 2.80 -6.50 11.11
N GLY A 363 2.72 -7.05 9.90
CA GLY A 363 2.06 -8.32 9.63
C GLY A 363 2.61 -9.49 10.45
N PRO A 364 3.93 -9.65 10.69
CA PRO A 364 4.44 -10.79 11.46
C PRO A 364 3.96 -10.71 12.92
N THR A 365 3.99 -9.51 13.49
CA THR A 365 3.56 -9.26 14.87
C THR A 365 2.05 -9.37 15.02
N GLU A 366 1.25 -8.95 14.04
CA GLU A 366 -0.21 -9.15 14.05
C GLU A 366 -0.57 -10.64 13.95
N ALA A 367 0.09 -11.38 13.04
CA ALA A 367 -0.12 -12.82 12.90
C ALA A 367 0.24 -13.56 14.20
N PHE A 368 1.34 -13.15 14.84
CA PHE A 368 1.75 -13.65 16.15
C PHE A 368 0.73 -13.32 17.24
N TRP A 369 0.21 -12.10 17.27
CA TRP A 369 -0.79 -11.73 18.27
C TRP A 369 -2.06 -12.56 18.12
N ASN A 370 -2.52 -12.80 16.90
CA ASN A 370 -3.73 -13.56 16.65
C ASN A 370 -3.57 -15.06 16.94
N PHE A 371 -2.49 -15.71 16.48
CA PHE A 371 -2.38 -17.17 16.54
C PHE A 371 -0.98 -17.69 16.92
N GLY A 372 -0.16 -16.86 17.56
CA GLY A 372 1.22 -17.21 17.94
C GLY A 372 2.12 -17.51 16.73
N TRP A 373 3.14 -18.34 16.94
CA TRP A 373 4.08 -18.75 15.88
C TRP A 373 3.40 -19.47 14.72
N PHE A 374 2.34 -20.23 14.99
CA PHE A 374 1.54 -20.89 13.96
C PHE A 374 0.88 -19.87 13.02
N GLY A 375 0.37 -18.77 13.57
CA GLY A 375 -0.22 -17.67 12.79
C GLY A 375 0.74 -17.10 11.77
N ILE A 376 1.99 -16.85 12.18
CA ILE A 376 3.02 -16.32 11.27
C ILE A 376 3.19 -17.27 10.07
N VAL A 377 3.38 -18.56 10.32
CA VAL A 377 3.58 -19.55 9.24
C VAL A 377 2.35 -19.65 8.35
N ALA A 378 1.15 -19.82 8.94
CA ALA A 378 -0.08 -20.05 8.20
C ALA A 378 -0.48 -18.83 7.36
N ILE A 379 -0.50 -17.62 7.95
CA ILE A 379 -0.94 -16.40 7.25
C ILE A 379 0.04 -16.03 6.13
N TYR A 380 1.35 -16.09 6.37
CA TYR A 380 2.32 -15.77 5.31
C TYR A 380 2.38 -16.83 4.22
N ALA A 381 2.20 -18.11 4.54
CA ALA A 381 2.07 -19.14 3.51
C ALA A 381 0.85 -18.86 2.61
N LEU A 382 -0.31 -18.53 3.19
CA LEU A 382 -1.50 -18.14 2.43
C LEU A 382 -1.27 -16.89 1.58
N PHE A 383 -0.53 -15.91 2.10
CA PHE A 383 -0.15 -14.72 1.36
C PHE A 383 0.77 -15.03 0.17
N GLY A 384 1.72 -15.95 0.34
CA GLY A 384 2.56 -16.46 -0.74
C GLY A 384 1.74 -17.16 -1.82
N VAL A 385 0.79 -18.01 -1.41
CA VAL A 385 -0.18 -18.66 -2.31
C VAL A 385 -0.98 -17.63 -3.09
N PHE A 386 -1.50 -16.59 -2.41
CA PHE A 386 -2.26 -15.51 -3.04
C PHE A 386 -1.44 -14.77 -4.10
N HIS A 387 -0.21 -14.36 -3.78
CA HIS A 387 0.66 -13.70 -4.75
C HIS A 387 1.05 -14.60 -5.92
N LYS A 388 1.29 -15.89 -5.68
CA LYS A 388 1.52 -16.87 -6.75
C LYS A 388 0.29 -16.99 -7.65
N PHE A 389 -0.90 -17.01 -7.08
CA PHE A 389 -2.16 -17.08 -7.82
C PHE A 389 -2.38 -15.87 -8.73
N VAL A 390 -2.16 -14.65 -8.23
CA VAL A 390 -2.30 -13.42 -9.03
C VAL A 390 -1.22 -13.35 -10.11
N ALA A 391 0.02 -13.69 -9.76
CA ALA A 391 1.13 -13.81 -10.70
C ALA A 391 0.84 -14.77 -11.85
N LEU A 392 0.33 -15.96 -11.55
CA LEU A 392 0.00 -16.97 -12.56
C LEU A 392 -1.04 -16.43 -13.56
N ARG A 393 -2.05 -15.68 -13.09
CA ARG A 393 -3.03 -15.04 -13.98
C ARG A 393 -2.38 -14.08 -14.98
N VAL A 394 -1.43 -13.27 -14.54
CA VAL A 394 -0.69 -12.35 -15.43
C VAL A 394 0.16 -13.14 -16.43
N THR A 395 0.83 -14.21 -16.00
CA THR A 395 1.64 -15.04 -16.91
C THR A 395 0.79 -15.79 -17.94
N GLU A 396 -0.39 -16.25 -17.55
CA GLU A 396 -1.33 -16.94 -18.43
C GLU A 396 -2.05 -15.97 -19.38
N ARG A 397 -2.23 -14.72 -18.95
CA ARG A 397 -2.95 -13.67 -19.68
C ARG A 397 -2.21 -12.33 -19.63
N PRO A 398 -1.08 -12.20 -20.34
CA PRO A 398 -0.29 -10.97 -20.29
C PRO A 398 -1.01 -9.74 -20.89
N GLN A 399 -2.09 -9.94 -21.64
CA GLN A 399 -2.92 -8.86 -22.20
C GLN A 399 -4.07 -8.46 -21.28
N ASP A 400 -4.33 -9.19 -20.19
CA ASP A 400 -5.40 -8.92 -19.24
C ASP A 400 -4.97 -7.81 -18.27
N VAL A 401 -5.32 -6.56 -18.62
CA VAL A 401 -4.98 -5.38 -17.81
C VAL A 401 -5.54 -5.48 -16.39
N GLU A 402 -6.71 -6.11 -16.21
CA GLU A 402 -7.31 -6.32 -14.89
C GLU A 402 -6.38 -7.17 -14.00
N ALA A 403 -5.83 -8.26 -14.56
CA ALA A 403 -4.88 -9.12 -13.86
C ALA A 403 -3.56 -8.40 -13.54
N VAL A 404 -3.06 -7.59 -14.48
CA VAL A 404 -1.83 -6.80 -14.29
C VAL A 404 -2.01 -5.77 -13.18
N VAL A 405 -3.09 -4.99 -13.20
CA VAL A 405 -3.36 -3.99 -12.16
C VAL A 405 -3.58 -4.68 -10.82
N LEU A 406 -4.28 -5.82 -10.79
CA LEU A 406 -4.44 -6.61 -9.56
C LEU A 406 -3.09 -7.05 -8.98
N LEU A 407 -2.17 -7.53 -9.83
CA LEU A 407 -0.81 -7.88 -9.41
C LEU A 407 -0.09 -6.68 -8.80
N LEU A 408 -0.08 -5.55 -9.50
CA LEU A 408 0.61 -4.35 -9.04
C LEU A 408 0.02 -3.81 -7.74
N LEU A 409 -1.32 -3.75 -7.63
CA LEU A 409 -2.00 -3.35 -6.39
C LEU A 409 -1.71 -4.32 -5.24
N SER A 410 -1.74 -5.63 -5.49
CA SER A 410 -1.43 -6.62 -4.45
C SER A 410 -0.02 -6.44 -3.90
N VAL A 411 0.97 -6.22 -4.78
CA VAL A 411 2.36 -6.13 -4.35
C VAL A 411 2.70 -4.78 -3.72
N VAL A 412 2.17 -3.69 -4.24
CA VAL A 412 2.52 -2.33 -3.77
C VAL A 412 1.66 -1.89 -2.60
N SER A 413 0.34 -2.12 -2.66
CA SER A 413 -0.61 -1.67 -1.62
C SER A 413 -0.75 -2.67 -0.48
N MET A 414 -0.53 -3.97 -0.73
CA MET A 414 -0.54 -5.05 0.27
C MET A 414 0.85 -5.67 0.37
N ALA A 415 1.87 -4.85 0.66
CA ALA A 415 3.25 -5.30 0.81
C ALA A 415 3.43 -6.27 2.00
N ASP A 416 2.49 -6.25 2.94
CA ASP A 416 2.42 -7.09 4.13
C ASP A 416 0.99 -7.58 4.41
N VAL A 417 0.85 -8.56 5.31
CA VAL A 417 -0.43 -9.15 5.73
C VAL A 417 -1.06 -8.45 6.93
N ALA A 418 -0.65 -7.22 7.23
CA ALA A 418 -1.25 -6.45 8.30
C ALA A 418 -2.65 -5.94 7.90
N THR A 419 -3.58 -5.88 8.85
CA THR A 419 -4.97 -5.45 8.60
C THR A 419 -5.05 -4.03 8.02
N ASP A 420 -4.12 -3.16 8.40
CA ASP A 420 -4.00 -1.79 7.87
C ASP A 420 -3.63 -1.73 6.38
N GLN A 421 -3.10 -2.81 5.81
CA GLN A 421 -2.80 -2.97 4.39
C GLN A 421 -3.85 -3.82 3.65
N ILE A 422 -4.37 -4.86 4.29
CA ILE A 422 -5.43 -5.71 3.73
C ILE A 422 -6.69 -4.89 3.44
N VAL A 423 -7.13 -4.03 4.37
CA VAL A 423 -8.37 -3.26 4.20
C VAL A 423 -8.29 -2.29 3.01
N PRO A 424 -7.28 -1.41 2.89
CA PRO A 424 -7.12 -0.57 1.69
C PRO A 424 -7.00 -1.37 0.39
N PHE A 425 -6.29 -2.51 0.42
CA PHE A 425 -6.22 -3.38 -0.76
C PHE A 425 -7.59 -3.91 -1.18
N LEU A 426 -8.38 -4.42 -0.23
CA LEU A 426 -9.73 -4.93 -0.51
C LEU A 426 -10.65 -3.81 -1.04
N GLN A 427 -10.57 -2.61 -0.47
CA GLN A 427 -11.28 -1.42 -0.93
C GLN A 427 -10.96 -1.11 -2.40
N LEU A 428 -9.66 -1.01 -2.73
CA LEU A 428 -9.20 -0.78 -4.10
C LEU A 428 -9.56 -1.94 -5.02
N PHE A 429 -9.55 -3.17 -4.54
CA PHE A 429 -9.96 -4.36 -5.30
C PHE A 429 -11.43 -4.29 -5.71
N VAL A 430 -12.34 -3.88 -4.83
CA VAL A 430 -13.75 -3.72 -5.18
C VAL A 430 -13.94 -2.61 -6.21
N LEU A 431 -13.31 -1.45 -6.03
CA LEU A 431 -13.38 -0.36 -7.01
C LEU A 431 -12.77 -0.76 -8.36
N LEU A 432 -11.68 -1.53 -8.37
CA LEU A 432 -11.11 -2.12 -9.57
C LEU A 432 -12.13 -3.02 -10.28
N LYS A 433 -12.82 -3.91 -9.55
CA LYS A 433 -13.84 -4.79 -10.12
C LYS A 433 -15.02 -4.02 -10.68
N LEU A 434 -15.48 -2.98 -9.99
CA LEU A 434 -16.56 -2.10 -10.46
C LEU A 434 -16.16 -1.34 -11.72
N ALA A 435 -14.91 -0.84 -11.79
CA ALA A 435 -14.40 -0.18 -12.99
C ALA A 435 -14.37 -1.15 -14.19
N PHE A 436 -13.79 -2.33 -14.04
CA PHE A 436 -13.77 -3.32 -15.12
C PHE A 436 -15.16 -3.86 -15.48
N PHE A 437 -16.10 -3.92 -14.53
CA PHE A 437 -17.50 -4.24 -14.81
C PHE A 437 -18.16 -3.15 -15.66
N GLY A 438 -18.01 -1.88 -15.31
CA GLY A 438 -18.53 -0.75 -16.10
C GLY A 438 -17.96 -0.71 -17.51
N LEU A 439 -16.66 -0.99 -17.67
CA LEU A 439 -16.02 -1.13 -18.99
C LEU A 439 -16.65 -2.24 -19.83
N LYS A 440 -16.91 -3.41 -19.23
CA LYS A 440 -17.53 -4.55 -19.93
C LYS A 440 -18.96 -4.24 -20.36
N MET A 441 -19.73 -3.54 -19.53
CA MET A 441 -21.10 -3.12 -19.86
C MET A 441 -21.12 -2.19 -21.07
N ILE A 442 -20.28 -1.15 -21.09
CA ILE A 442 -20.22 -0.20 -22.21
C ILE A 442 -19.70 -0.87 -23.48
N ALA A 443 -18.70 -1.76 -23.35
CA ALA A 443 -18.16 -2.48 -24.50
C ALA A 443 -19.11 -3.55 -25.07
N SER A 444 -20.15 -3.96 -24.33
CA SER A 444 -21.11 -4.97 -24.75
C SER A 444 -22.23 -4.42 -25.62
N VAL A 445 -22.41 -3.09 -25.66
CA VAL A 445 -23.35 -2.44 -26.57
C VAL A 445 -22.90 -2.74 -28.00
N PRO A 446 -23.65 -3.54 -28.78
CA PRO A 446 -23.33 -3.76 -30.17
C PRO A 446 -23.35 -2.38 -30.83
N LEU A 447 -22.26 -2.01 -31.49
CA LEU A 447 -22.36 -0.98 -32.52
C LEU A 447 -23.37 -1.56 -33.49
N GLU A 448 -24.56 -0.98 -33.59
CA GLU A 448 -25.51 -1.35 -34.64
C GLU A 448 -24.70 -1.39 -35.93
N ASP A 449 -24.67 -2.55 -36.58
CA ASP A 449 -24.00 -2.78 -37.85
C ASP A 449 -24.71 -1.92 -38.93
N GLY A 450 -24.52 -0.61 -38.85
CA GLY A 450 -25.20 0.40 -39.66
C GLY A 450 -24.71 0.46 -41.09
N GLU A 451 -23.75 -0.39 -41.48
CA GLU A 451 -23.20 -0.42 -42.84
C GLU A 451 -22.95 -1.85 -43.31
N ASN A 452 -24.03 -2.56 -43.64
CA ASN A 452 -23.94 -3.68 -44.61
C ASN A 452 -25.03 -3.64 -45.69
N HIS A 453 -25.72 -2.51 -45.86
CA HIS A 453 -26.73 -2.37 -46.94
C HIS A 453 -26.29 -1.61 -48.19
N VAL A 454 -25.02 -1.21 -48.34
CA VAL A 454 -24.61 -0.36 -49.49
C VAL A 454 -23.67 -1.03 -50.51
N THR A 455 -23.11 -2.22 -50.27
CA THR A 455 -22.09 -2.81 -51.18
C THR A 455 -22.48 -4.09 -51.93
N THR A 456 -23.78 -4.42 -52.06
CA THR A 456 -24.25 -5.56 -52.88
C THR A 456 -24.96 -5.19 -54.20
N LEU A 457 -24.89 -3.93 -54.66
CA LEU A 457 -25.47 -3.55 -55.97
C LEU A 457 -24.46 -3.16 -57.06
N ALA A 458 -23.15 -3.09 -56.77
CA ALA A 458 -22.15 -2.71 -57.78
C ALA A 458 -21.54 -3.90 -58.57
N GLY A 459 -21.90 -5.15 -58.26
CA GLY A 459 -21.29 -6.34 -58.86
C GLY A 459 -22.04 -7.00 -60.03
N GLN A 460 -23.23 -6.52 -60.39
CA GLN A 460 -24.14 -7.24 -61.30
C GLN A 460 -24.35 -6.60 -62.70
N GLN A 461 -23.53 -5.63 -63.10
CA GLN A 461 -23.65 -4.98 -64.43
C GLN A 461 -22.50 -5.26 -65.42
N GLY A 462 -21.68 -6.29 -65.19
CA GLY A 462 -20.48 -6.55 -66.00
C GLY A 462 -20.34 -7.94 -66.63
N ARG A 463 -21.43 -8.60 -67.05
CA ARG A 463 -21.40 -9.81 -67.90
C ARG A 463 -22.68 -9.95 -68.74
N MET A 464 -22.77 -9.23 -69.85
CA MET A 464 -23.44 -9.68 -71.09
C MET A 464 -22.69 -9.10 -72.28
#